data_AF-V7IFN8-F1
#
_entry.id   AF-V7IFN8-F1
#
_cell.length_a   1.000
_cell.length_b   1.000
_cell.length_c   1.000
_cell.angle_alpha   90.00
_cell.angle_beta   90.00
_cell.angle_gamma   90.00
#
_symmetry.space_group_name_H-M   'P 1'
#
loop_
_entity.id
_entity.type
_entity.pdbx_description
1 polymer ?
#
loop_
_entity_poly.entity_id
_entity_poly.type
_entity_poly.pdbx_seq_one_letter_code
_entity_poly.pdbx_strand_id
1 'polypeptide(L)'
;MAMDAFAKVRDDKYPQISKSWRAHRENLNTLFSYPPDIRKAIYTTNAIESLNCVIRAAIKKRKVFPTDDSVRKVIYLAIKDASK
;
A
#
# COMPACT_ATOMS: atom_id res chain seq x y z
N MET A 1 -8.52 22.29 -11.91
CA MET A 1 -8.95 20.89 -11.69
C MET A 1 -8.74 20.53 -10.22
N ALA A 2 -9.38 19.48 -9.68
CA ALA A 2 -9.28 19.16 -8.24
C ALA A 2 -7.84 18.95 -7.73
N MET A 3 -6.95 18.42 -8.58
CA MET A 3 -5.52 18.24 -8.26
C MET A 3 -4.77 19.57 -8.07
N ASP A 4 -5.14 20.63 -8.80
CA ASP A 4 -4.50 21.95 -8.68
C ASP A 4 -4.91 22.65 -7.38
N ALA A 5 -6.16 22.45 -6.96
CA ALA A 5 -6.65 22.92 -5.67
C ALA A 5 -5.94 22.20 -4.51
N PHE A 6 -5.73 20.88 -4.61
CA PHE A 6 -4.96 20.11 -3.64
C PHE A 6 -3.51 20.60 -3.55
N ALA A 7 -2.85 20.77 -4.69
CA ALA A 7 -1.48 21.26 -4.79
C ALA A 7 -1.30 22.62 -4.10
N LYS A 8 -2.23 23.57 -4.34
CA LYS A 8 -2.19 24.90 -3.73
C LYS A 8 -2.19 24.88 -2.19
N VAL A 9 -2.82 23.87 -1.58
CA VAL A 9 -2.94 23.77 -0.12
C VAL A 9 -1.81 22.96 0.51
N ARG A 10 -1.27 21.96 -0.21
CA ARG A 10 -0.35 20.96 0.36
C ARG A 10 1.09 21.04 -0.14
N ASP A 11 1.37 21.72 -1.25
CA ASP A 11 2.71 21.71 -1.85
C ASP A 11 3.74 22.50 -1.04
N ASP A 12 3.32 23.48 -0.22
CA ASP A 12 4.22 24.21 0.67
C ASP A 12 4.94 23.28 1.67
N LYS A 13 4.20 22.29 2.23
CA LYS A 13 4.74 21.33 3.19
C LYS A 13 5.15 20.00 2.57
N TYR A 14 4.45 19.57 1.51
CA TYR A 14 4.60 18.24 0.92
C TYR A 14 4.62 18.28 -0.61
N PRO A 15 5.61 18.94 -1.23
CA PRO A 15 5.66 19.16 -2.68
C PRO A 15 5.74 17.86 -3.50
N GLN A 16 6.28 16.79 -2.90
CA GLN A 16 6.43 15.50 -3.58
C GLN A 16 5.11 14.76 -3.78
N ILE A 17 4.09 15.04 -2.96
CA ILE A 17 2.79 14.36 -3.10
C ILE A 17 2.18 14.73 -4.45
N SER A 18 1.94 16.01 -4.70
CA SER A 18 1.33 16.45 -5.96
C SER A 18 2.17 16.09 -7.19
N LYS A 19 3.51 16.08 -7.07
CA LYS A 19 4.41 15.62 -8.13
C LYS A 19 4.18 14.14 -8.48
N SER A 20 4.11 13.26 -7.47
CA SER A 20 3.84 11.84 -7.65
C SER A 20 2.46 11.57 -8.26
N TRP A 21 1.42 12.27 -7.77
CA TRP A 21 0.06 12.16 -8.31
C TRP A 21 -0.03 12.58 -9.78
N ARG A 22 0.70 13.63 -10.18
CA ARG A 22 0.78 14.06 -11.58
C ARG A 22 1.55 13.06 -12.44
N ALA A 23 2.67 12.52 -11.94
CA ALA A 23 3.48 11.54 -12.66
C ALA A 23 2.75 10.21 -12.90
N HIS A 24 1.92 9.76 -11.96
CA HIS A 24 1.17 8.51 -12.06
C HIS A 24 -0.30 8.69 -12.45
N ARG A 25 -0.67 9.89 -12.94
CA ARG A 25 -2.07 10.26 -13.20
C ARG A 25 -2.80 9.29 -14.12
N GLU A 26 -2.13 8.80 -15.17
CA GLU A 26 -2.72 7.85 -16.12
C GLU A 26 -3.15 6.54 -15.44
N ASN A 27 -2.27 5.99 -14.60
CA ASN A 27 -2.56 4.78 -13.83
C ASN A 27 -3.71 5.02 -12.83
N LEU A 28 -3.71 6.16 -12.16
CA LEU A 28 -4.71 6.50 -11.15
C LEU A 28 -6.10 6.77 -11.75
N ASN A 29 -6.16 7.26 -12.99
CA ASN A 29 -7.42 7.48 -13.69
C ASN A 29 -8.20 6.16 -13.92
N THR A 30 -7.51 5.03 -14.07
CA THR A 30 -8.15 3.71 -14.24
C THR A 30 -9.04 3.34 -13.05
N LEU A 31 -8.68 3.77 -11.83
CA LEU A 31 -9.48 3.54 -10.63
C LEU A 31 -10.90 4.12 -10.74
N PHE A 32 -11.03 5.28 -11.40
CA PHE A 32 -12.31 5.94 -11.58
C PHE A 32 -13.17 5.30 -12.67
N SER A 33 -12.59 4.42 -13.50
CA SER A 33 -13.33 3.65 -14.52
C SER A 33 -14.09 2.46 -13.93
N TYR A 34 -13.72 2.01 -12.73
CA TYR A 34 -14.42 0.92 -12.05
C TYR A 34 -15.76 1.37 -11.41
N PRO A 35 -16.75 0.45 -11.31
CA PRO A 35 -18.00 0.69 -10.59
C PRO A 35 -17.75 1.07 -9.11
N PRO A 36 -18.71 1.76 -8.46
CA PRO A 36 -18.58 2.21 -7.07
C PRO A 36 -18.21 1.10 -6.09
N ASP A 37 -18.78 -0.10 -6.24
CA ASP A 37 -18.53 -1.23 -5.34
C ASP A 37 -17.10 -1.76 -5.44
N ILE A 38 -16.57 -1.87 -6.66
CA ILE A 38 -15.19 -2.27 -6.91
C ILE A 38 -14.23 -1.18 -6.42
N ARG A 39 -14.54 0.09 -6.67
CA ARG A 39 -13.74 1.21 -6.18
C ARG A 39 -13.67 1.22 -4.66
N LYS A 40 -14.78 0.94 -3.96
CA LYS A 40 -14.81 0.82 -2.50
C LYS A 40 -13.88 -0.28 -2.03
N ALA A 41 -13.92 -1.46 -2.66
CA ALA A 41 -13.02 -2.57 -2.32
C ALA A 41 -11.53 -2.23 -2.58
N ILE A 42 -11.21 -1.53 -3.67
CA ILE A 42 -9.83 -1.12 -3.97
C ILE A 42 -9.34 -0.02 -3.01
N TYR A 43 -10.21 0.96 -2.71
CA TYR A 43 -9.87 2.08 -1.84
C TYR A 43 -9.70 1.65 -0.38
N THR A 44 -10.34 0.55 0.04
CA THR A 44 -10.08 -0.03 1.36
C THR A 44 -8.69 -0.65 1.40
N THR A 45 -7.77 0.00 2.11
CA THR A 45 -6.42 -0.52 2.34
C THR A 45 -6.37 -1.63 3.39
N ASN A 46 -7.47 -1.84 4.14
CA ASN A 46 -7.58 -2.77 5.27
C ASN A 46 -7.04 -4.18 4.97
N ALA A 47 -7.31 -4.75 3.79
CA ALA A 47 -6.83 -6.09 3.45
C ALA A 47 -5.30 -6.13 3.30
N ILE A 48 -4.72 -5.17 2.59
CA ILE A 48 -3.27 -5.06 2.36
C ILE A 48 -2.56 -4.64 3.65
N GLU A 49 -3.12 -3.69 4.40
CA GLU A 49 -2.57 -3.21 5.67
C GLU A 49 -2.62 -4.27 6.76
N SER A 50 -3.71 -5.04 6.85
CA SER A 50 -3.83 -6.17 7.78
C SER A 50 -2.75 -7.21 7.50
N LEU A 51 -2.59 -7.62 6.24
CA LEU A 51 -1.53 -8.56 5.85
C LEU A 51 -0.13 -8.03 6.16
N ASN A 52 0.13 -6.77 5.81
CA ASN A 52 1.41 -6.12 6.11
C ASN A 52 1.66 -6.01 7.63
N CYS A 53 0.62 -5.82 8.43
CA CYS A 53 0.72 -5.81 9.88
C CYS A 53 1.18 -7.18 10.41
N VAL A 54 0.54 -8.26 9.96
CA VAL A 54 0.92 -9.64 10.31
C VAL A 54 2.36 -9.94 9.91
N ILE A 55 2.75 -9.63 8.67
CA ILE A 55 4.13 -9.86 8.19
C ILE A 55 5.13 -9.08 9.05
N ARG A 56 4.87 -7.80 9.33
CA ARG A 56 5.72 -6.97 10.21
C ARG A 56 5.84 -7.58 11.60
N ALA A 57 4.74 -8.07 12.18
CA ALA A 57 4.76 -8.71 13.48
C ALA A 57 5.61 -10.00 13.49
N ALA A 58 5.53 -10.81 12.44
CA ALA A 58 6.29 -12.05 12.30
C ALA A 58 7.81 -11.80 12.18
N ILE A 59 8.22 -10.79 11.40
CA ILE A 59 9.64 -10.46 11.22
C ILE A 59 10.22 -9.63 12.37
N LYS A 60 9.41 -8.90 13.15
CA LYS A 60 9.88 -8.05 14.25
C LYS A 60 10.73 -8.80 15.28
N LYS A 61 10.42 -10.09 15.52
CA LYS A 61 11.16 -10.96 16.44
C LYS A 61 12.52 -11.42 15.88
N ARG A 62 12.77 -11.30 14.57
CA ARG A 62 13.98 -11.78 13.87
C ARG A 62 14.54 -10.66 12.98
N LYS A 63 15.48 -9.87 13.53
CA LYS A 63 16.06 -8.72 12.83
C LYS A 63 17.02 -9.08 11.68
N VAL A 64 17.63 -10.27 11.74
CA VAL A 64 18.58 -10.74 10.73
C VAL A 64 18.19 -12.15 10.33
N PHE A 65 18.26 -12.42 9.03
CA PHE A 65 18.01 -13.72 8.44
C PHE A 65 19.29 -14.22 7.76
N PRO A 66 19.66 -15.50 7.94
CA PRO A 66 20.89 -16.04 7.38
C PRO A 66 20.82 -16.24 5.85
N THR A 67 19.62 -16.47 5.29
CA THR A 67 19.41 -16.65 3.85
C THR A 67 18.06 -16.12 3.40
N ASP A 68 17.92 -15.79 2.11
CA ASP A 68 16.64 -15.38 1.51
C ASP A 68 15.53 -16.41 1.71
N ASP A 69 15.86 -17.70 1.59
CA ASP A 69 14.89 -18.78 1.79
C ASP A 69 14.37 -18.84 3.23
N SER A 70 15.21 -18.48 4.21
CA SER A 70 14.77 -18.39 5.60
C SER A 70 13.74 -17.26 5.83
N VAL A 71 13.90 -16.12 5.15
CA VAL A 71 12.92 -15.02 5.16
C VAL A 71 11.62 -15.48 4.49
N ARG A 72 11.72 -16.06 3.28
CA ARG A 72 10.57 -16.55 2.52
C ARG A 72 9.74 -17.54 3.33
N LYS A 73 10.40 -18.47 4.02
CA LYS A 73 9.73 -19.45 4.89
C LYS A 73 8.97 -18.79 6.02
N VAL A 74 9.53 -17.77 6.68
CA VAL A 74 8.84 -17.04 7.76
C VAL A 74 7.65 -16.25 7.23
N ILE A 75 7.79 -15.55 6.10
CA ILE A 75 6.69 -14.83 5.47
C ILE A 75 5.57 -15.80 5.08
N TYR A 76 5.91 -16.93 4.44
CA TYR A 76 4.93 -17.95 4.06
C TYR A 76 4.16 -18.49 5.27
N LEU A 77 4.86 -18.84 6.35
CA LEU A 77 4.22 -19.33 7.58
C LEU A 77 3.31 -18.28 8.21
N ALA A 78 3.71 -17.00 8.21
CA ALA A 78 2.88 -15.91 8.73
C ALA A 78 1.59 -15.71 7.92
N ILE A 79 1.70 -15.77 6.59
CA ILE A 79 0.53 -15.68 5.68
C ILE A 79 -0.39 -16.88 5.87
N LYS A 80 0.18 -18.10 5.97
CA LYS A 80 -0.59 -19.33 6.22
C LYS A 80 -1.33 -19.29 7.55
N ASP A 81 -0.76 -18.68 8.58
CA ASP A 81 -1.41 -18.59 9.88
C ASP A 81 -2.53 -17.54 9.89
N ALA A 82 -2.36 -16.42 9.19
CA ALA A 82 -3.38 -15.38 9.06
C ALA A 82 -4.53 -15.71 8.10
N SER A 83 -4.40 -16.80 7.33
CA SER A 83 -5.46 -17.29 6.42
C SER A 83 -6.31 -18.40 7.02
N LYS A 84 -6.00 -18.85 8.24
CA LYS A 84 -6.89 -19.70 9.04
C LYS A 84 -8.01 -18.86 9.66
#